data_AF-A0A5P9PTV9-F1
#
_entry.id   AF-A0A5P9PTV9-F1
#
_cell.length_a   1.000
_cell.length_b   1.000
_cell.length_c   1.000
_cell.angle_alpha   90.00
_cell.angle_beta   90.00
_cell.angle_gamma   90.00
#
_symmetry.space_group_name_H-M   'P 1'
#
loop_
_entity.id
_entity.type
_entity.pdbx_description
1 polymer ?
#
loop_
_entity_poly.entity_id
_entity_poly.type
_entity_poly.pdbx_seq_one_letter_code
_entity_poly.pdbx_strand_id
1 'polypeptide(L)'
;MSFQAYLDAIEDKTGLTPRELVALAGERGFDDPATKAGVIIDWLKQDHGLGRGHAMALVHVLKKGPKISAKHVGTSGSHRDESDTLWLDGKRNRPASGAGGDGGGQA
;
A
#
# COMPACT_ATOMS: atom_id res chain seq x y z
N MET A 1 -1.61 -12.92 -6.65
CA MET A 1 -0.72 -12.17 -5.76
C MET A 1 -0.49 -10.81 -6.39
N SER A 2 -1.52 -9.99 -6.22
CA SER A 2 -1.53 -8.61 -6.64
C SER A 2 -0.81 -7.75 -5.59
N PHE A 3 -0.45 -6.53 -5.93
CA PHE A 3 0.22 -5.62 -4.98
C PHE A 3 -0.67 -5.33 -3.77
N GLN A 4 -1.99 -5.28 -4.00
CA GLN A 4 -2.97 -5.08 -2.95
C GLN A 4 -3.00 -6.22 -1.92
N ALA A 5 -2.82 -7.48 -2.34
CA ALA A 5 -2.76 -8.62 -1.43
C ALA A 5 -1.59 -8.51 -0.43
N TYR A 6 -0.47 -7.91 -0.85
CA TYR A 6 0.64 -7.63 0.07
C TYR A 6 0.26 -6.58 1.12
N LEU A 7 -0.46 -5.53 0.72
CA LEU A 7 -0.92 -4.48 1.65
C LEU A 7 -1.94 -5.03 2.66
N ASP A 8 -2.84 -5.91 2.22
CA ASP A 8 -3.82 -6.54 3.11
C ASP A 8 -3.14 -7.46 4.12
N ALA A 9 -2.13 -8.21 3.68
CA ALA A 9 -1.32 -9.04 4.56
C ALA A 9 -0.47 -8.21 5.54
N ILE A 10 -0.09 -6.98 5.17
CA ILE A 10 0.55 -6.04 6.10
C ILE A 10 -0.43 -5.68 7.21
N GLU A 11 -1.63 -5.21 6.86
CA GLU A 11 -2.66 -4.84 7.83
C GLU A 11 -3.00 -6.01 8.76
N ASP A 12 -3.10 -7.23 8.23
CA ASP A 12 -3.38 -8.43 9.05
C ASP A 12 -2.25 -8.75 10.04
N LYS A 13 -1.00 -8.45 9.67
CA LYS A 13 0.18 -8.71 10.52
C LYS A 13 0.39 -7.62 11.55
N THR A 14 0.21 -6.37 11.17
CA THR A 14 0.56 -5.21 12.01
C THR A 14 -0.64 -4.69 12.79
N GLY A 15 -1.87 -5.02 12.35
CA GLY A 15 -3.10 -4.41 12.83
C GLY A 15 -3.29 -2.96 12.38
N LEU A 16 -2.37 -2.42 11.59
CA LEU A 16 -2.35 -1.01 11.16
C LEU A 16 -2.55 -0.92 9.66
N THR A 17 -3.27 0.11 9.22
CA THR A 17 -3.47 0.33 7.79
C THR A 17 -2.15 0.75 7.12
N PRO A 18 -1.97 0.43 5.82
CA PRO A 18 -0.81 0.91 5.07
C PRO A 18 -0.65 2.43 5.12
N ARG A 19 -1.75 3.19 5.15
CA ARG A 19 -1.72 4.66 5.29
C ARG A 19 -1.14 5.08 6.63
N GLU A 20 -1.53 4.44 7.73
CA GLU A 20 -0.99 4.73 9.06
C GLU A 20 0.50 4.42 9.12
N LEU A 21 0.94 3.29 8.56
CA LEU A 21 2.37 2.97 8.52
C LEU A 21 3.18 4.00 7.71
N VAL A 22 2.62 4.51 6.62
CA VAL A 22 3.23 5.60 5.83
C VAL A 22 3.27 6.90 6.65
N ALA A 23 2.22 7.23 7.39
CA ALA A 23 2.21 8.39 8.27
C ALA A 23 3.27 8.26 9.38
N LEU A 24 3.32 7.13 10.08
CA LEU A 24 4.33 6.83 11.11
C LEU A 24 5.75 6.91 10.55
N ALA A 25 5.95 6.42 9.33
CA ALA A 25 7.23 6.53 8.66
C ALA A 25 7.61 7.99 8.37
N GLY A 26 6.66 8.82 7.94
CA GLY A 26 6.86 10.27 7.79
C GLY A 26 7.17 10.98 9.11
N GLU A 27 6.48 10.61 10.20
CA GLU A 27 6.79 11.14 11.55
C GLU A 27 8.21 10.78 12.01
N ARG A 28 8.75 9.66 11.53
CA ARG A 28 10.13 9.23 11.77
C ARG A 28 11.15 9.83 10.79
N GLY A 29 10.71 10.58 9.78
CA GLY A 29 11.55 11.15 8.74
C GLY A 29 11.98 10.16 7.65
N PHE A 30 11.25 9.04 7.51
CA PHE A 30 11.53 8.05 6.46
C PHE A 30 10.97 8.43 5.09
N ASP A 31 10.06 9.41 5.02
CA ASP A 31 9.53 9.94 3.76
C ASP A 31 10.61 10.63 2.90
N ASP A 32 11.75 10.94 3.51
CA ASP A 32 12.88 11.53 2.80
C ASP A 32 13.44 10.56 1.72
N PRO A 33 13.65 11.02 0.48
CA PRO A 33 14.20 10.18 -0.59
C PRO A 33 15.61 9.63 -0.29
N ALA A 34 16.39 10.29 0.57
CA ALA A 34 17.68 9.83 1.06
C ALA A 34 17.56 8.64 2.02
N THR A 35 16.38 8.41 2.61
CA THR A 35 16.13 7.25 3.46
C THR A 35 16.28 5.96 2.66
N LYS A 36 17.16 5.09 3.15
CA LYS A 36 17.43 3.78 2.55
C LYS A 36 16.26 2.85 2.82
N ALA A 37 15.83 2.13 1.78
CA ALA A 37 14.81 1.09 1.88
C ALA A 37 15.11 0.09 3.02
N GLY A 38 16.39 -0.25 3.23
CA GLY A 38 16.82 -1.15 4.29
C GLY A 38 16.46 -0.66 5.70
N VAL A 39 16.51 0.65 5.96
CA VAL A 39 16.18 1.22 7.27
C VAL A 39 14.69 1.06 7.56
N ILE A 40 13.85 1.36 6.57
CA ILE A 40 12.39 1.21 6.69
C ILE A 40 12.02 -0.27 6.86
N ILE A 41 12.66 -1.17 6.11
CA ILE A 41 12.42 -2.62 6.23
C ILE A 41 12.80 -3.13 7.61
N ASP A 42 13.95 -2.68 8.13
CA ASP A 42 14.42 -3.10 9.45
C ASP A 42 13.48 -2.59 10.53
N TRP A 43 13.07 -1.33 10.46
CA TRP A 43 12.04 -0.77 11.34
C TRP A 43 10.72 -1.56 11.27
N LEU A 44 10.16 -1.80 10.08
CA LEU A 44 8.93 -2.56 9.91
C LEU A 44 9.05 -3.99 10.45
N LYS A 45 10.23 -4.59 10.34
CA LYS A 45 10.50 -5.91 10.90
C LYS A 45 10.59 -5.89 12.42
N GLN A 46 11.26 -4.89 13.00
CA GLN A 46 11.47 -4.77 14.45
C GLN A 46 10.20 -4.35 15.18
N ASP A 47 9.54 -3.29 14.73
CA ASP A 47 8.33 -2.75 15.39
C ASP A 47 7.07 -3.55 15.03
N HIS A 48 6.99 -4.09 13.82
CA HIS A 48 5.75 -4.67 13.29
C HIS A 48 5.86 -6.12 12.80
N GLY A 49 7.03 -6.77 12.94
CA GLY A 49 7.21 -8.16 12.53
C GLY A 49 7.06 -8.41 11.02
N LEU A 50 7.18 -7.37 10.20
CA LEU A 50 6.99 -7.47 8.76
C LEU A 50 8.20 -8.10 8.06
N GLY A 51 7.92 -9.14 7.27
CA GLY A 51 8.92 -9.76 6.40
C GLY A 51 9.30 -8.84 5.24
N ARG A 52 10.54 -8.99 4.75
CA ARG A 52 11.13 -8.16 3.68
C ARG A 52 10.24 -8.00 2.44
N GLY A 53 9.52 -9.05 2.01
CA GLY A 53 8.63 -8.99 0.85
C GLY A 53 7.46 -8.00 1.03
N HIS A 54 6.83 -8.01 2.21
CA HIS A 54 5.74 -7.09 2.54
C HIS A 54 6.26 -5.67 2.81
N ALA A 55 7.38 -5.56 3.53
CA ALA A 55 8.01 -4.28 3.81
C ALA A 55 8.40 -3.52 2.52
N MET A 56 8.87 -4.23 1.49
CA MET A 56 9.19 -3.62 0.19
C MET A 56 7.97 -3.00 -0.50
N ALA A 57 6.77 -3.55 -0.31
CA ALA A 57 5.55 -2.96 -0.84
C ALA A 57 5.28 -1.60 -0.19
N LEU A 58 5.42 -1.50 1.14
CA LEU A 58 5.24 -0.24 1.86
C LEU A 58 6.32 0.79 1.49
N VAL A 59 7.59 0.37 1.41
CA VAL A 59 8.69 1.25 0.97
C VAL A 59 8.42 1.84 -0.41
N HIS A 60 7.86 1.05 -1.33
CA HIS A 60 7.48 1.55 -2.64
C HIS A 60 6.43 2.66 -2.52
N VAL A 61 5.38 2.44 -1.71
CA VAL A 61 4.32 3.42 -1.47
C VAL A 61 4.89 4.69 -0.83
N LEU A 62 5.80 4.56 0.13
CA LEU A 62 6.41 5.69 0.81
C LEU A 62 7.24 6.54 -0.16
N LYS A 63 8.08 5.89 -0.99
CA LYS A 63 9.04 6.59 -1.86
C LYS A 63 8.44 7.05 -3.19
N LYS A 64 7.43 6.36 -3.71
CA LYS A 64 6.83 6.63 -5.03
C LYS A 64 5.36 7.05 -4.95
N GLY A 65 4.76 6.99 -3.77
CA GLY A 65 3.34 7.20 -3.56
C GLY A 65 2.51 5.94 -3.80
N PRO A 66 1.18 6.02 -3.56
CA PRO A 66 0.23 4.93 -3.78
C PRO A 66 0.05 4.55 -5.27
N LYS A 67 0.68 5.26 -6.20
CA LYS A 67 0.57 4.99 -7.63
C LYS A 67 1.56 3.91 -8.03
N ILE A 68 1.04 2.77 -8.48
CA ILE A 68 1.86 1.74 -9.13
C ILE A 68 2.01 2.08 -10.61
N SER A 69 3.22 1.87 -11.15
CA SER A 69 3.46 2.17 -12.57
C SER A 69 2.57 1.31 -13.48
N ALA A 70 2.06 1.90 -14.57
CA ALA A 70 1.18 1.24 -15.55
C ALA A 70 1.71 -0.08 -16.13
N LYS A 71 2.99 -0.40 -15.94
CA LYS A 71 3.59 -1.71 -16.28
C LYS A 71 3.01 -2.87 -15.45
N HIS A 72 2.50 -2.57 -14.26
CA HIS A 72 1.75 -3.50 -13.40
C HIS A 72 0.24 -3.36 -13.63
N VAL A 73 -0.17 -2.38 -14.45
CA VAL A 73 -1.56 -1.93 -14.68
C VAL A 73 -1.81 -1.66 -16.18
N GLY A 74 -1.56 -2.59 -17.08
CA GLY A 74 -2.29 -2.69 -18.37
C GLY A 74 -2.10 -4.00 -19.13
N THR A 75 -1.02 -4.73 -18.87
CA THR A 75 -0.58 -5.95 -19.54
C THR A 75 -1.39 -7.23 -19.25
N SER A 76 -1.74 -7.94 -20.33
CA SER A 76 -2.60 -9.13 -20.49
C SER A 76 -2.14 -10.42 -19.79
N GLY A 77 -1.90 -10.39 -18.48
CA GLY A 77 -1.57 -11.58 -17.68
C GLY A 77 -2.52 -11.75 -16.49
N SER A 78 -2.85 -12.99 -16.13
CA SER A 78 -3.82 -13.45 -15.10
C SER A 78 -3.54 -13.01 -13.65
N HIS A 79 -2.84 -11.90 -13.43
CA HIS A 79 -2.27 -11.52 -12.14
C HIS A 79 -2.36 -10.00 -11.88
N ARG A 80 -3.50 -9.39 -12.24
CA ARG A 80 -3.70 -7.94 -12.20
C ARG A 80 -4.36 -7.41 -10.94
N ASP A 81 -3.93 -6.22 -10.52
CA ASP A 81 -4.72 -5.31 -9.68
C ASP A 81 -5.71 -4.51 -10.56
N GLU A 82 -6.90 -4.23 -10.02
CA GLU A 82 -8.03 -3.61 -10.74
C GLU A 82 -7.89 -2.10 -10.94
N SER A 83 -6.91 -1.47 -10.29
CA SER A 83 -6.66 -0.03 -10.36
C SER A 83 -5.17 0.26 -10.22
N ASP A 84 -4.71 1.37 -10.83
CA ASP A 84 -3.34 1.86 -10.70
C ASP A 84 -3.04 2.55 -9.37
N THR A 85 -4.10 2.78 -8.59
CA THR A 85 -4.04 3.37 -7.27
C THR A 85 -4.23 2.28 -6.21
N LEU A 86 -3.22 2.10 -5.36
CA LEU A 86 -3.26 1.17 -4.24
C LEU A 86 -4.17 1.70 -3.13
N TRP A 87 -5.01 0.83 -2.58
CA TRP A 87 -5.85 1.15 -1.44
C TRP A 87 -5.04 1.08 -0.15
N LEU A 88 -4.77 2.23 0.45
CA LEU A 88 -4.02 2.35 1.72
C LEU A 88 -4.91 2.51 2.95
N ASP A 89 -6.19 2.79 2.76
CA ASP A 89 -7.19 3.08 3.80
C ASP A 89 -7.70 1.82 4.53
N GLY A 90 -7.01 0.71 4.30
CA GLY A 90 -7.33 -0.60 4.86
C GLY A 90 -8.39 -1.38 4.08
N LYS A 91 -8.34 -2.70 4.21
CA LYS A 91 -9.19 -3.64 3.45
C LYS A 91 -10.68 -3.44 3.73
N ARG A 92 -11.04 -2.96 4.92
CA ARG A 92 -12.43 -2.69 5.34
C ARG A 92 -13.07 -1.50 4.63
N ASN A 93 -12.26 -0.52 4.23
CA ASN A 93 -12.74 0.67 3.54
C ASN A 93 -12.63 0.54 2.02
N ARG A 94 -12.06 -0.57 1.51
CA ARG A 94 -11.90 -0.78 0.07
C ARG A 94 -13.28 -0.94 -0.59
N PRO A 95 -13.58 -0.19 -1.67
CA PRO A 95 -14.75 -0.48 -2.48
C PRO A 95 -14.53 -1.86 -3.10
N ALA A 96 -15.37 -2.83 -2.70
CA ALA A 96 -15.48 -4.07 -3.45
C ALA A 96 -15.77 -3.69 -4.90
N SER A 97 -14.96 -4.20 -5.81
CA SER A 97 -14.91 -3.87 -7.23
C SER A 97 -16.31 -3.58 -7.80
N GLY A 98 -16.55 -2.35 -8.26
CA GLY A 98 -17.73 -2.02 -9.08
C GLY A 98 -18.71 -0.97 -8.56
N ALA A 99 -18.46 -0.25 -7.47
CA ALA A 99 -19.27 0.94 -7.15
C ALA A 99 -18.77 2.19 -7.91
N GLY A 100 -18.76 2.11 -9.23
CA GLY A 100 -19.18 3.25 -10.06
C GLY A 100 -20.68 3.46 -9.88
N GLY A 101 -21.12 3.63 -8.64
CA GLY A 101 -22.41 4.16 -8.30
C GLY A 101 -22.21 5.65 -8.18
N ASP A 102 -22.32 6.33 -9.31
CA ASP A 102 -22.69 7.74 -9.36
C ASP A 102 -23.90 7.92 -8.42
N GLY A 103 -23.59 8.39 -7.22
CA GLY A 103 -24.44 8.34 -6.04
C GLY A 103 -24.28 9.63 -5.24
N GLY A 104 -24.20 10.76 -5.95
CA GLY A 104 -24.65 12.06 -5.45
C GLY A 104 -25.72 12.53 -6.44
N GLY A 105 -27.02 12.53 -6.16
CA GLY A 105 -27.65 12.78 -4.88
C GLY A 105 -27.89 14.27 -4.69
N GLN A 106 -29.02 14.75 -5.23
CA GLN A 106 -29.84 15.87 -4.76
C GLN A 106 -29.37 17.31 -5.10
N ALA A 107 -30.08 17.95 -6.03
CA ALA A 107 -31.04 19.03 -5.75
C ALA A 107 -31.99 19.22 -6.93
#